data_AF-A0A0G1YH70-F1
#
_entry.id   AF-A0A0G1YH70-F1
#
_cell.length_a   1.000
_cell.length_b   1.000
_cell.length_c   1.000
_cell.angle_alpha   90.00
_cell.angle_beta   90.00
_cell.angle_gamma   90.00
#
_symmetry.space_group_name_H-M   'P 1'
#
loop_
_entity.id
_entity.type
_entity.pdbx_description
1 polymer ?
#
loop_
_entity_poly.entity_id
_entity_poly.type
_entity_poly.pdbx_seq_one_letter_code
_entity_poly.pdbx_strand_id
1 'polypeptide(L)'
;MPIYPVRKIVRALNTAKRSAEFIFRRSQVSQLFPRQRERLGRTLIFLAAIAAGGLIGIWPDNAGRVSKLSAESLSHLVAFPASAGAEVDAQALDQLANPDFYSGLPVGKVERQASADAWGTVIFLPQYHRHPGSQVEDPRNDKGESTQRETYKILEKILASKVVELVMVEGELAGPVPEEKRVPVSDLMERRRQFASAYERFAAAIGQYPADSGLPDKIMRAGKDNIARLDRELMLLGAPYVLWAENKPIKLVGGEVEATREASKEIVRERLYLEDRMASLARPVRKVSLSRRLPVEGLLNMKVLERLIAKRAPVRTAKVSPADDLARLGAEARKRNLPAVARAAEDLAAAWKGPDKKSGAASLPSRANNPYRGISNVSALRAKLKENDRKITATIIERRNRETADNLVAAMKENGQNVAGLQFGAGHEAGLETELLSRGLNVITVTPETVSKGKLRGELD
;
A
#
# COMPACT_ATOMS: atom_id res chain seq x y z
N MET A 1 -13.69 33.80 20.78
CA MET A 1 -14.18 32.74 21.70
C MET A 1 -13.01 32.18 22.50
N PRO A 2 -13.07 32.12 23.84
CA PRO A 2 -11.93 31.73 24.65
C PRO A 2 -11.75 30.21 24.69
N ILE A 3 -10.53 29.76 24.44
CA ILE A 3 -10.06 28.37 24.53
C ILE A 3 -9.93 28.02 26.03
N TYR A 4 -11.03 27.66 26.69
CA TYR A 4 -11.01 27.41 28.15
C TYR A 4 -11.60 26.09 28.71
N PRO A 5 -12.10 25.09 27.94
CA PRO A 5 -12.56 23.83 28.56
C PRO A 5 -11.51 22.70 28.60
N VAL A 6 -10.51 22.67 27.70
CA VAL A 6 -9.60 21.51 27.55
C VAL A 6 -8.73 21.27 28.79
N ARG A 7 -8.21 22.34 29.41
CA ARG A 7 -7.34 22.20 30.61
C ARG A 7 -8.08 21.66 31.84
N LYS A 8 -9.39 21.94 31.98
CA LYS A 8 -10.19 21.41 33.10
C LYS A 8 -10.50 19.92 32.92
N ILE A 9 -10.80 19.49 31.70
CA ILE A 9 -11.04 18.08 31.37
C ILE A 9 -9.77 17.25 31.58
N VAL A 10 -8.62 17.73 31.10
CA VAL A 10 -7.33 17.05 31.30
C VAL A 10 -6.96 16.96 32.78
N ARG A 11 -7.25 17.99 33.59
CA ARG A 11 -7.05 17.93 35.05
C ARG A 11 -7.97 16.91 35.70
N ALA A 12 -9.26 16.88 35.36
CA ALA A 12 -10.21 15.91 35.92
C ALA A 12 -9.83 14.46 35.61
N LEU A 13 -9.43 14.17 34.36
CA LEU A 13 -8.96 12.83 33.95
C LEU A 13 -7.68 12.41 34.68
N ASN A 14 -6.74 13.34 34.86
CA ASN A 14 -5.52 13.07 35.62
C ASN A 14 -5.78 12.85 37.10
N THR A 15 -6.74 13.56 37.70
CA THR A 15 -7.15 13.33 39.10
C THR A 15 -7.82 11.97 39.26
N ALA A 16 -8.75 11.60 38.36
CA ALA A 16 -9.42 10.30 38.39
C ALA A 16 -8.42 9.14 38.23
N LYS A 17 -7.46 9.26 37.32
CA LYS A 17 -6.36 8.30 37.13
C LYS A 17 -5.55 8.11 38.42
N ARG A 18 -5.14 9.21 39.07
CA ARG A 18 -4.36 9.16 40.31
C ARG A 18 -5.14 8.55 41.48
N SER A 19 -6.44 8.85 41.60
CA SER A 19 -7.30 8.24 42.62
C SER A 19 -7.48 6.74 42.40
N ALA A 20 -7.68 6.30 41.15
CA ALA A 20 -7.78 4.88 40.82
C ALA A 20 -6.45 4.13 41.08
N GLU A 21 -5.31 4.72 40.71
CA GLU A 21 -3.99 4.17 41.01
C GLU A 21 -3.73 4.08 42.52
N PHE A 22 -4.18 5.07 43.29
CA PHE A 22 -4.03 5.10 44.74
C PHE A 22 -4.87 4.02 45.46
N ILE A 23 -6.15 3.88 45.10
CA ILE A 23 -7.05 2.86 45.65
C ILE A 23 -6.51 1.46 45.31
N PHE A 24 -6.04 1.25 44.08
CA PHE A 24 -5.53 -0.04 43.64
C PHE A 24 -4.22 -0.43 44.33
N ARG A 25 -3.27 0.51 44.50
CA ARG A 25 -2.01 0.28 45.23
C ARG A 25 -2.21 -0.10 46.70
N ARG A 26 -3.33 0.29 47.31
CA ARG A 26 -3.68 -0.07 48.70
C ARG A 26 -4.53 -1.32 48.83
N SER A 27 -5.04 -1.88 47.73
CA SER A 27 -5.79 -3.14 47.76
C SER A 27 -4.84 -4.33 47.87
N GLN A 28 -5.13 -5.29 48.76
CA GLN A 28 -4.35 -6.52 48.94
C GLN A 28 -4.27 -7.38 47.65
N VAL A 29 -5.20 -7.19 46.72
CA VAL A 29 -5.25 -7.86 45.41
C VAL A 29 -4.04 -7.52 44.52
N SER A 30 -3.46 -6.34 44.68
CA SER A 30 -2.34 -5.85 43.86
C SER A 30 -1.01 -6.59 44.10
N GLN A 31 -0.87 -7.28 45.24
CA GLN A 31 0.35 -7.99 45.62
C GLN A 31 0.40 -9.43 45.10
N LEU A 32 -0.74 -10.03 44.72
CA LEU A 32 -0.82 -11.46 44.40
C LEU A 32 -0.88 -11.78 42.89
N PHE A 33 -1.28 -10.84 42.02
CA PHE A 33 -1.49 -11.16 40.58
C PHE A 33 -1.04 -10.04 39.63
N PRO A 34 0.25 -10.00 39.22
CA PRO A 34 0.77 -8.94 38.33
C PRO A 34 0.13 -8.91 36.93
N ARG A 35 -0.37 -10.05 36.42
CA ARG A 35 -1.08 -10.10 35.11
C ARG A 35 -2.51 -9.56 35.15
N GLN A 36 -3.17 -9.58 36.32
CA GLN A 36 -4.51 -8.99 36.46
C GLN A 36 -4.47 -7.46 36.62
N ARG A 37 -3.31 -6.91 37.03
CA ARG A 37 -3.05 -5.47 37.17
C ARG A 37 -3.28 -4.68 35.88
N GLU A 38 -2.89 -5.24 34.75
CA GLU A 38 -3.02 -4.56 33.45
C GLU A 38 -4.47 -4.61 32.92
N ARG A 39 -5.16 -5.74 33.12
CA ARG A 39 -6.57 -5.90 32.76
C ARG A 39 -7.49 -4.99 33.58
N LEU A 40 -7.35 -4.99 34.91
CA LEU A 40 -8.16 -4.13 35.79
C LEU A 40 -7.88 -2.63 35.57
N GLY A 41 -6.62 -2.26 35.30
CA GLY A 41 -6.27 -0.89 34.94
C GLY A 41 -6.97 -0.43 33.66
N ARG A 42 -7.03 -1.28 32.62
CA ARG A 42 -7.74 -0.99 31.37
C ARG A 42 -9.26 -0.91 31.57
N THR A 43 -9.85 -1.79 32.37
CA THR A 43 -11.29 -1.75 32.68
C THR A 43 -11.68 -0.50 33.48
N LEU A 44 -10.86 -0.06 34.43
CA LEU A 44 -11.12 1.17 35.19
C LEU A 44 -10.97 2.43 34.34
N ILE A 45 -10.00 2.46 33.42
CA ILE A 45 -9.86 3.56 32.44
C ILE A 45 -11.07 3.61 31.51
N PHE A 46 -11.58 2.46 31.07
CA PHE A 46 -12.78 2.36 30.24
C PHE A 46 -14.03 2.85 30.98
N LEU A 47 -14.25 2.43 32.23
CA LEU A 47 -15.36 2.90 33.05
C LEU A 47 -15.27 4.41 33.36
N ALA A 48 -14.06 4.93 33.60
CA ALA A 48 -13.83 6.37 33.77
C ALA A 48 -14.10 7.16 32.47
N ALA A 49 -13.78 6.59 31.30
CA ALA A 49 -14.10 7.18 30.00
C ALA A 49 -15.61 7.19 29.72
N ILE A 50 -16.33 6.13 30.10
CA ILE A 50 -17.81 6.08 30.03
C ILE A 50 -18.42 7.13 30.97
N ALA A 51 -17.95 7.22 32.21
CA ALA A 51 -18.44 8.23 33.17
C ALA A 51 -18.16 9.67 32.69
N ALA A 52 -16.99 9.91 32.09
CA ALA A 52 -16.65 11.19 31.47
C ALA A 52 -17.52 11.49 30.22
N GLY A 53 -17.81 10.47 29.41
CA GLY A 53 -18.73 10.56 28.28
C GLY A 53 -20.17 10.87 28.71
N GLY A 54 -20.64 10.29 29.81
CA GLY A 54 -21.94 10.58 30.41
C GLY A 54 -22.06 12.02 30.93
N LEU A 55 -20.99 12.59 31.48
CA LEU A 55 -20.93 14.00 31.91
C LEU A 55 -20.91 15.00 30.73
N ILE A 56 -20.45 14.58 29.55
CA ILE A 56 -20.42 15.42 28.33
C ILE A 56 -21.80 15.51 27.65
N GLY A 57 -22.71 14.58 27.93
CA GLY A 57 -24.11 14.62 27.49
C GLY A 57 -24.95 15.79 28.05
N ILE A 58 -24.37 16.61 28.94
CA ILE A 58 -25.05 17.75 29.61
C ILE A 58 -24.81 19.07 28.84
N TRP A 59 -24.03 19.09 27.74
CA TRP A 59 -23.87 20.28 26.90
C TRP A 59 -24.24 20.04 25.42
N PRO A 60 -25.38 20.58 24.93
CA PRO A 60 -25.88 20.31 23.58
C PRO A 60 -24.95 20.78 22.45
N ASP A 61 -24.19 21.85 22.67
CA ASP A 61 -23.52 22.57 21.57
C ASP A 61 -22.18 21.96 21.08
N ASN A 62 -21.72 20.85 21.68
CA ASN A 62 -20.46 20.19 21.28
C ASN A 62 -20.61 18.73 20.81
N ALA A 63 -21.83 18.19 20.78
CA ALA A 63 -22.09 16.78 20.48
C ALA A 63 -21.63 16.34 19.08
N GLY A 64 -21.66 17.23 18.08
CA GLY A 64 -21.29 16.92 16.70
C GLY A 64 -19.78 16.82 16.42
N ARG A 65 -18.93 17.43 17.24
CA ARG A 65 -17.45 17.39 17.07
C ARG A 65 -16.77 16.33 17.93
N VAL A 66 -17.35 15.98 19.08
CA VAL A 66 -16.78 14.96 19.98
C VAL A 66 -17.18 13.54 19.56
N SER A 67 -18.37 13.34 18.95
CA SER A 67 -18.82 12.03 18.47
C SER A 67 -17.92 11.42 17.39
N LYS A 68 -17.29 12.24 16.53
CA LYS A 68 -16.31 11.76 15.54
C LYS A 68 -14.97 11.34 16.17
N LEU A 69 -14.46 12.13 17.12
CA LEU A 69 -13.20 11.83 17.82
C LEU A 69 -13.33 10.65 18.78
N SER A 70 -14.49 10.44 19.41
CA SER A 70 -14.70 9.30 20.30
C SER A 70 -14.98 8.01 19.54
N ALA A 71 -15.70 8.02 18.42
CA ALA A 71 -15.97 6.79 17.65
C ALA A 71 -14.69 6.20 17.02
N GLU A 72 -13.85 7.02 16.40
CA GLU A 72 -12.56 6.57 15.83
C GLU A 72 -11.54 6.19 16.90
N SER A 73 -11.53 6.87 18.06
CA SER A 73 -10.59 6.52 19.15
C SER A 73 -11.05 5.33 19.99
N LEU A 74 -12.37 5.06 20.07
CA LEU A 74 -12.94 3.96 20.86
C LEU A 74 -13.09 2.65 20.08
N SER A 75 -13.19 2.68 18.74
CA SER A 75 -13.17 1.46 17.92
C SER A 75 -11.88 0.65 18.08
N HIS A 76 -10.77 1.29 18.46
CA HIS A 76 -9.51 0.62 18.79
C HIS A 76 -9.40 0.13 20.25
N LEU A 77 -10.28 0.60 21.15
CA LEU A 77 -10.35 0.16 22.55
C LEU A 77 -11.24 -1.06 22.75
N VAL A 78 -12.06 -1.41 21.76
CA VAL A 78 -12.67 -2.73 21.66
C VAL A 78 -11.57 -3.68 21.19
N ALA A 79 -10.79 -4.19 22.13
CA ALA A 79 -10.01 -5.39 21.89
C ALA A 79 -11.01 -6.44 21.38
N PHE A 80 -10.89 -6.83 20.10
CA PHE A 80 -11.52 -8.04 19.61
C PHE A 80 -11.17 -9.13 20.63
N PRO A 81 -12.15 -9.90 21.13
CA PRO A 81 -11.83 -11.01 21.99
C PRO A 81 -10.82 -11.84 21.22
N ALA A 82 -9.62 -12.00 21.78
CA ALA A 82 -8.73 -13.05 21.31
C ALA A 82 -9.58 -14.31 21.40
N SER A 83 -10.01 -14.85 20.25
CA SER A 83 -10.58 -16.17 20.16
C SER A 83 -9.46 -17.09 20.66
N ALA A 84 -9.47 -17.36 21.96
CA ALA A 84 -8.48 -18.17 22.61
C ALA A 84 -8.59 -19.56 22.00
N GLY A 85 -7.68 -19.89 21.07
CA GLY A 85 -7.45 -21.23 20.56
C GLY A 85 -8.70 -22.05 20.26
N ALA A 86 -9.72 -21.45 19.62
CA ALA A 86 -10.74 -22.28 19.00
C ALA A 86 -10.00 -23.09 17.93
N GLU A 87 -9.94 -24.41 18.11
CA GLU A 87 -9.50 -25.31 17.05
C GLU A 87 -10.27 -24.92 15.79
N VAL A 88 -9.56 -24.37 14.81
CA VAL A 88 -10.14 -24.09 13.51
C VAL A 88 -10.64 -25.43 12.98
N ASP A 89 -11.93 -25.48 12.68
CA ASP A 89 -12.61 -26.65 12.13
C ASP A 89 -11.82 -27.16 10.92
N ALA A 90 -11.41 -28.43 10.97
CA ALA A 90 -10.70 -29.08 9.88
C ALA A 90 -11.46 -28.97 8.55
N GLN A 91 -12.81 -28.95 8.60
CA GLN A 91 -13.64 -28.73 7.42
C GLN A 91 -13.42 -27.34 6.80
N ALA A 92 -13.21 -26.31 7.62
CA ALA A 92 -12.97 -24.96 7.14
C ALA A 92 -11.61 -24.85 6.43
N LEU A 93 -10.58 -25.56 6.93
CA LEU A 93 -9.29 -25.66 6.26
C LEU A 93 -9.35 -26.45 4.95
N ASP A 94 -10.10 -27.56 4.92
CA ASP A 94 -10.29 -28.33 3.70
C ASP A 94 -11.06 -27.54 2.64
N GLN A 95 -12.01 -26.69 3.04
CA GLN A 95 -12.67 -25.75 2.12
C GLN A 95 -11.67 -24.77 1.50
N LEU A 96 -10.75 -24.19 2.29
CA LEU A 96 -9.73 -23.26 1.79
C LEU A 96 -8.71 -23.94 0.85
N ALA A 97 -8.52 -25.25 0.97
CA ALA A 97 -7.70 -26.02 0.04
C ALA A 97 -8.45 -26.44 -1.24
N ASN A 98 -9.79 -26.35 -1.26
CA ASN A 98 -10.61 -26.76 -2.40
C ASN A 98 -10.64 -25.66 -3.48
N PRO A 99 -10.22 -25.95 -4.73
CA PRO A 99 -10.33 -25.00 -5.84
C PRO A 99 -11.74 -24.41 -6.04
N ASP A 100 -12.80 -25.18 -5.75
CA ASP A 100 -14.19 -24.74 -5.92
C ASP A 100 -14.57 -23.61 -4.95
N PHE A 101 -13.90 -23.48 -3.80
CA PHE A 101 -14.08 -22.35 -2.88
C PHE A 101 -13.77 -21.01 -3.56
N TYR A 102 -12.87 -21.04 -4.55
CA TYR A 102 -12.44 -19.90 -5.35
C TYR A 102 -13.18 -19.78 -6.69
N SER A 103 -14.26 -20.53 -6.90
CA SER A 103 -15.04 -20.44 -8.14
C SER A 103 -15.51 -19.00 -8.39
N GLY A 104 -15.27 -18.52 -9.63
CA GLY A 104 -15.56 -17.15 -10.05
C GLY A 104 -14.52 -16.10 -9.62
N LEU A 105 -13.44 -16.49 -8.95
CA LEU A 105 -12.31 -15.63 -8.62
C LEU A 105 -11.14 -15.82 -9.61
N PRO A 106 -10.26 -14.81 -9.77
CA PRO A 106 -9.11 -14.89 -10.67
C PRO A 106 -7.95 -15.68 -10.04
N VAL A 107 -8.18 -16.98 -9.81
CA VAL A 107 -7.19 -17.92 -9.28
C VAL A 107 -6.71 -18.82 -10.40
N GLY A 108 -5.39 -18.85 -10.61
CA GLY A 108 -4.78 -19.72 -11.62
C GLY A 108 -4.55 -21.15 -11.11
N LYS A 109 -4.21 -21.30 -9.82
CA LYS A 109 -3.91 -22.59 -9.21
C LYS A 109 -4.07 -22.55 -7.69
N VAL A 110 -4.49 -23.67 -7.10
CA VAL A 110 -4.46 -23.92 -5.66
C VAL A 110 -3.66 -25.19 -5.41
N GLU A 111 -2.71 -25.14 -4.50
CA GLU A 111 -1.86 -26.28 -4.12
C GLU A 111 -1.81 -26.43 -2.61
N ARG A 112 -1.79 -27.67 -2.13
CA ARG A 112 -1.66 -27.98 -0.71
C ARG A 112 -0.40 -28.81 -0.49
N GLN A 113 0.42 -28.38 0.46
CA GLN A 113 1.56 -29.11 0.97
C GLN A 113 1.38 -29.30 2.47
N ALA A 114 1.57 -30.53 2.94
CA ALA A 114 1.36 -30.89 4.34
C ALA A 114 2.71 -31.13 5.03
N SER A 115 2.83 -30.66 6.27
CA SER A 115 3.92 -31.03 7.17
C SER A 115 3.50 -32.22 8.02
N ALA A 116 4.41 -33.14 8.30
CA ALA A 116 4.11 -34.34 9.09
C ALA A 116 3.67 -33.99 10.52
N ASP A 117 4.29 -32.97 11.10
CA ASP A 117 4.06 -32.50 12.47
C ASP A 117 3.38 -31.12 12.48
N ALA A 118 2.38 -30.95 11.61
CA ALA A 118 1.73 -29.65 11.42
C ALA A 118 0.96 -29.20 12.67
N TRP A 119 1.30 -28.02 13.19
CA TRP A 119 0.55 -27.34 14.26
C TRP A 119 -0.25 -26.13 13.77
N GLY A 120 -0.03 -25.71 12.52
CA GLY A 120 -0.75 -24.57 11.90
C GLY A 120 -0.80 -24.66 10.37
N THR A 121 -1.49 -23.72 9.74
CA THR A 121 -1.64 -23.63 8.29
C THR A 121 -1.38 -22.20 7.81
N VAL A 122 -0.68 -22.04 6.69
CA VAL A 122 -0.47 -20.76 6.02
C VAL A 122 -1.15 -20.77 4.66
N ILE A 123 -1.92 -19.73 4.38
CA ILE A 123 -2.40 -19.46 3.02
C ILE A 123 -1.42 -18.52 2.35
N PHE A 124 -0.65 -19.05 1.42
CA PHE A 124 0.40 -18.32 0.73
C PHE A 124 -0.11 -17.76 -0.62
N LEU A 125 0.05 -16.45 -0.79
CA LEU A 125 -0.39 -15.65 -1.93
C LEU A 125 0.83 -15.02 -2.61
N PRO A 126 1.38 -15.64 -3.67
CA PRO A 126 2.50 -15.06 -4.39
C PRO A 126 2.09 -13.76 -5.10
N GLN A 127 2.96 -12.75 -5.10
CA GLN A 127 2.65 -11.43 -5.66
C GLN A 127 3.72 -10.85 -6.59
N TYR A 128 3.30 -10.03 -7.55
CA TYR A 128 4.19 -9.09 -8.22
C TYR A 128 4.15 -7.74 -7.48
N HIS A 129 5.32 -7.12 -7.32
CA HIS A 129 5.45 -5.82 -6.68
C HIS A 129 5.33 -4.68 -7.69
N ARG A 130 5.06 -3.49 -7.17
CA ARG A 130 5.34 -2.25 -7.89
C ARG A 130 6.84 -2.19 -8.22
N HIS A 131 7.19 -1.83 -9.45
CA HIS A 131 8.59 -1.64 -9.82
C HIS A 131 9.21 -0.48 -9.02
N PRO A 132 10.38 -0.69 -8.38
CA PRO A 132 11.04 0.37 -7.63
C PRO A 132 11.28 1.64 -8.46
N GLY A 133 10.94 2.80 -7.89
CA GLY A 133 11.15 4.12 -8.52
C GLY A 133 10.25 4.44 -9.72
N SER A 134 9.31 3.56 -10.08
CA SER A 134 8.31 3.83 -11.12
C SER A 134 7.21 4.77 -10.63
N GLN A 135 6.57 5.51 -11.54
CA GLN A 135 5.35 6.27 -11.25
C GLN A 135 4.13 5.35 -11.27
N VAL A 136 3.01 5.75 -10.66
CA VAL A 136 1.79 4.93 -10.58
C VAL A 136 1.33 4.48 -11.97
N GLU A 137 1.37 5.39 -12.94
CA GLU A 137 0.88 5.21 -14.31
C GLU A 137 1.88 4.47 -15.22
N ASP A 138 3.06 4.12 -14.71
CA ASP A 138 4.08 3.42 -15.49
C ASP A 138 3.56 2.01 -15.88
N PRO A 139 3.55 1.64 -17.17
CA PRO A 139 3.09 0.32 -17.63
C PRO A 139 3.84 -0.85 -17.01
N ARG A 140 5.08 -0.63 -16.51
CA ARG A 140 5.81 -1.66 -15.77
C ARG A 140 5.02 -2.16 -14.55
N ASN A 141 4.18 -1.32 -13.97
CA ASN A 141 3.36 -1.68 -12.82
C ASN A 141 2.07 -2.45 -13.17
N ASP A 142 1.76 -2.70 -14.44
CA ASP A 142 0.50 -3.33 -14.84
C ASP A 142 0.34 -4.73 -14.21
N LYS A 143 1.42 -5.52 -14.18
CA LYS A 143 1.43 -6.83 -13.51
C LYS A 143 1.23 -6.70 -12.00
N GLY A 144 1.95 -5.77 -11.37
CA GLY A 144 1.81 -5.50 -9.95
C GLY A 144 0.38 -5.11 -9.59
N GLU A 145 -0.22 -4.17 -10.33
CA GLU A 145 -1.61 -3.77 -10.13
C GLU A 145 -2.57 -4.96 -10.30
N SER A 146 -2.44 -5.71 -11.40
CA SER A 146 -3.32 -6.85 -11.70
C SER A 146 -3.26 -7.89 -10.58
N THR A 147 -2.06 -8.32 -10.20
CA THR A 147 -1.89 -9.30 -9.11
C THR A 147 -2.45 -8.80 -7.79
N GLN A 148 -2.30 -7.51 -7.45
CA GLN A 148 -2.90 -6.96 -6.22
C GLN A 148 -4.43 -6.92 -6.29
N ARG A 149 -5.02 -6.58 -7.45
CA ARG A 149 -6.48 -6.64 -7.62
C ARG A 149 -7.04 -8.05 -7.49
N GLU A 150 -6.33 -9.04 -8.06
CA GLU A 150 -6.69 -10.45 -7.92
C GLU A 150 -6.57 -10.90 -6.46
N THR A 151 -5.44 -10.57 -5.81
CA THR A 151 -5.18 -10.89 -4.40
C THR A 151 -6.22 -10.25 -3.47
N TYR A 152 -6.65 -9.02 -3.74
CA TYR A 152 -7.72 -8.36 -2.98
C TYR A 152 -9.00 -9.19 -2.98
N LYS A 153 -9.45 -9.66 -4.14
CA LYS A 153 -10.68 -10.48 -4.25
C LYS A 153 -10.52 -11.83 -3.54
N ILE A 154 -9.35 -12.45 -3.67
CA ILE A 154 -9.03 -13.73 -3.03
C ILE A 154 -9.02 -13.58 -1.51
N LEU A 155 -8.29 -12.59 -0.99
CA LEU A 155 -8.23 -12.30 0.44
C LEU A 155 -9.58 -11.90 1.00
N GLU A 156 -10.38 -11.10 0.28
CA GLU A 156 -11.73 -10.74 0.73
C GLU A 156 -12.58 -11.99 0.97
N LYS A 157 -12.55 -12.95 0.03
CA LYS A 157 -13.26 -14.23 0.17
C LYS A 157 -12.72 -15.08 1.33
N ILE A 158 -11.41 -15.15 1.51
CA ILE A 158 -10.77 -15.86 2.61
C ILE A 158 -11.16 -15.24 3.96
N LEU A 159 -11.07 -13.92 4.11
CA LEU A 159 -11.43 -13.20 5.34
C LEU A 159 -12.92 -13.38 5.68
N ALA A 160 -13.78 -13.48 4.67
CA ALA A 160 -15.21 -13.75 4.88
C ALA A 160 -15.49 -15.11 5.53
N SER A 161 -14.58 -16.10 5.41
CA SER A 161 -14.66 -17.37 6.13
C SER A 161 -14.39 -17.24 7.64
N LYS A 162 -13.79 -16.12 8.07
CA LYS A 162 -13.33 -15.86 9.45
C LYS A 162 -12.26 -16.83 9.97
N VAL A 163 -11.70 -17.67 9.11
CA VAL A 163 -10.62 -18.60 9.46
C VAL A 163 -9.27 -17.87 9.55
N VAL A 164 -9.09 -16.84 8.72
CA VAL A 164 -7.86 -16.04 8.68
C VAL A 164 -8.17 -14.65 9.19
N GLU A 165 -7.45 -14.23 10.23
CA GLU A 165 -7.48 -12.85 10.73
C GLU A 165 -6.10 -12.21 10.73
N LEU A 166 -5.02 -13.00 10.67
CA LEU A 166 -3.64 -12.54 10.63
C LEU A 166 -3.09 -12.64 9.21
N VAL A 167 -2.56 -11.55 8.67
CA VAL A 167 -1.90 -11.54 7.36
C VAL A 167 -0.53 -10.89 7.48
N MET A 168 0.50 -11.64 7.07
CA MET A 168 1.84 -11.13 6.94
C MET A 168 2.06 -10.49 5.56
N VAL A 169 2.64 -9.30 5.56
CA VAL A 169 2.99 -8.53 4.35
C VAL A 169 4.51 -8.40 4.21
N GLU A 170 5.00 -8.60 2.98
CA GLU A 170 6.39 -8.33 2.63
C GLU A 170 6.72 -6.83 2.68
N GLY A 171 7.98 -6.47 3.00
CA GLY A 171 8.48 -5.10 3.02
C GLY A 171 8.39 -4.41 4.39
N GLU A 172 7.63 -4.98 5.32
CA GLU A 172 7.49 -4.48 6.68
C GLU A 172 8.35 -5.23 7.69
N LEU A 173 8.83 -4.51 8.70
CA LEU A 173 9.61 -5.09 9.78
C LEU A 173 8.78 -6.06 10.62
N ALA A 174 9.46 -7.06 11.18
CA ALA A 174 8.88 -8.06 12.05
C ALA A 174 8.00 -7.44 13.16
N GLY A 175 6.78 -7.94 13.29
CA GLY A 175 5.80 -7.48 14.28
C GLY A 175 4.62 -6.72 13.66
N PRO A 176 3.77 -6.07 14.49
CA PRO A 176 2.61 -5.34 14.01
C PRO A 176 2.98 -4.20 13.07
N VAL A 177 2.30 -4.10 11.93
CA VAL A 177 2.55 -2.99 10.99
C VAL A 177 2.19 -1.64 11.65
N PRO A 178 3.14 -0.68 11.72
CA PRO A 178 2.90 0.60 12.36
C PRO A 178 1.73 1.39 11.77
N GLU A 179 1.05 2.20 12.58
CA GLU A 179 -0.06 3.04 12.13
C GLU A 179 0.38 4.07 11.07
N GLU A 180 1.57 4.66 11.23
CA GLU A 180 2.18 5.60 10.27
C GLU A 180 2.34 5.04 8.86
N LYS A 181 2.43 3.71 8.70
CA LYS A 181 2.47 3.03 7.40
C LYS A 181 1.07 2.80 6.81
N ARG A 182 0.07 2.77 7.66
CA ARG A 182 -1.33 2.46 7.32
C ARG A 182 -2.18 3.71 7.05
N VAL A 183 -1.93 4.80 7.79
CA VAL A 183 -2.62 6.10 7.61
C VAL A 183 -2.59 6.62 6.17
N PRO A 184 -1.47 6.57 5.42
CA PRO A 184 -1.44 7.03 4.04
C PRO A 184 -2.42 6.30 3.12
N VAL A 185 -2.74 5.04 3.41
CA VAL A 185 -3.71 4.23 2.65
C VAL A 185 -5.12 4.70 2.95
N SER A 186 -5.47 4.87 4.23
CA SER A 186 -6.76 5.43 4.65
C SER A 186 -7.00 6.83 4.09
N ASP A 187 -6.00 7.71 4.14
CA ASP A 187 -6.06 9.05 3.58
C ASP A 187 -6.30 9.03 2.06
N LEU A 188 -5.62 8.14 1.35
CA LEU A 188 -5.79 7.98 -0.08
C LEU A 188 -7.17 7.43 -0.44
N MET A 189 -7.68 6.48 0.35
CA MET A 189 -9.01 5.90 0.18
C MET A 189 -10.11 6.93 0.43
N GLU A 190 -9.96 7.74 1.48
CA GLU A 190 -10.89 8.83 1.78
C GLU A 190 -10.84 9.91 0.70
N ARG A 191 -9.64 10.29 0.23
CA ARG A 191 -9.50 11.20 -0.91
C ARG A 191 -10.20 10.67 -2.16
N ARG A 192 -10.06 9.38 -2.45
CA ARG A 192 -10.75 8.71 -3.57
C ARG A 192 -12.26 8.78 -3.41
N ARG A 193 -12.80 8.50 -2.22
CA ARG A 193 -14.25 8.58 -1.92
C ARG A 193 -14.78 10.00 -2.08
N GLN A 194 -14.09 10.99 -1.53
CA GLN A 194 -14.46 12.40 -1.64
C GLN A 194 -14.46 12.87 -3.10
N PHE A 195 -13.43 12.49 -3.87
CA PHE A 195 -13.35 12.80 -5.29
C PHE A 195 -14.47 12.13 -6.09
N ALA A 196 -14.73 10.83 -5.87
CA ALA A 196 -15.81 10.11 -6.54
C ALA A 196 -17.18 10.73 -6.24
N SER A 197 -17.45 11.07 -4.99
CA SER A 197 -18.69 11.73 -4.58
C SER A 197 -18.85 13.12 -5.22
N ALA A 198 -17.78 13.92 -5.27
CA ALA A 198 -17.80 15.21 -5.96
C ALA A 198 -17.99 15.04 -7.49
N TYR A 199 -17.38 14.01 -8.07
CA TYR A 199 -17.52 13.66 -9.48
C TYR A 199 -18.97 13.28 -9.83
N GLU A 200 -19.63 12.46 -9.01
CA GLU A 200 -21.03 12.08 -9.19
C GLU A 200 -21.98 13.28 -9.09
N ARG A 201 -21.77 14.17 -8.11
CA ARG A 201 -22.54 15.42 -8.00
C ARG A 201 -22.36 16.30 -9.23
N PHE A 202 -21.13 16.40 -9.72
CA PHE A 202 -20.83 17.14 -10.95
C PHE A 202 -21.51 16.52 -12.17
N ALA A 203 -21.42 15.19 -12.33
CA ALA A 203 -22.07 14.45 -13.40
C ALA A 203 -23.59 14.63 -13.42
N ALA A 204 -24.23 14.66 -12.24
CA ALA A 204 -25.66 14.90 -12.13
C ALA A 204 -26.04 16.35 -12.47
N ALA A 205 -25.23 17.33 -12.08
CA ALA A 205 -25.50 18.74 -12.34
C ALA A 205 -25.24 19.13 -13.81
N ILE A 206 -24.22 18.55 -14.44
CA ILE A 206 -23.74 19.01 -15.75
C ILE A 206 -24.71 18.74 -16.90
N GLY A 207 -25.71 17.86 -16.71
CA GLY A 207 -26.78 17.64 -17.69
C GLY A 207 -27.65 18.88 -17.96
N GLN A 208 -27.58 19.90 -17.10
CA GLN A 208 -28.27 21.20 -17.28
C GLN A 208 -27.42 22.22 -18.05
N TYR A 209 -26.19 21.86 -18.44
CA TYR A 209 -25.23 22.74 -19.10
C TYR A 209 -25.29 22.56 -20.62
N PRO A 210 -25.24 23.64 -21.41
CA PRO A 210 -25.31 23.55 -22.87
C PRO A 210 -24.14 22.75 -23.45
N ALA A 211 -24.45 21.86 -24.42
CA ALA A 211 -23.53 20.87 -24.97
C ALA A 211 -22.37 21.46 -25.81
N ASP A 212 -22.47 22.74 -26.13
CA ASP A 212 -21.73 23.38 -27.23
C ASP A 212 -20.24 23.61 -26.94
N SER A 213 -19.79 23.46 -25.67
CA SER A 213 -18.43 23.84 -25.26
C SER A 213 -17.41 22.70 -25.24
N GLY A 214 -17.83 21.43 -25.32
CA GLY A 214 -16.95 20.23 -25.21
C GLY A 214 -16.14 20.12 -23.91
N LEU A 215 -16.16 21.15 -23.06
CA LEU A 215 -15.46 21.26 -21.79
C LEU A 215 -16.04 20.31 -20.73
N PRO A 216 -17.37 20.15 -20.59
CA PRO A 216 -17.98 19.10 -19.77
C PRO A 216 -17.42 17.71 -20.06
N ASP A 217 -17.38 17.29 -21.33
CA ASP A 217 -16.91 15.95 -21.70
C ASP A 217 -15.43 15.74 -21.42
N LYS A 218 -14.61 16.79 -21.59
CA LYS A 218 -13.19 16.77 -21.23
C LYS A 218 -13.02 16.58 -19.72
N ILE A 219 -13.76 17.32 -18.90
CA ILE A 219 -13.73 17.23 -17.44
C ILE A 219 -14.24 15.85 -16.98
N MET A 220 -15.32 15.36 -17.58
CA MET A 220 -15.91 14.07 -17.25
C MET A 220 -14.97 12.90 -17.55
N ARG A 221 -14.24 12.94 -18.68
CA ARG A 221 -13.19 11.96 -19.00
C ARG A 221 -12.02 12.05 -18.02
N ALA A 222 -11.47 13.24 -17.81
CA ALA A 222 -10.37 13.44 -16.88
C ALA A 222 -10.74 12.98 -15.44
N GLY A 223 -11.99 13.19 -15.02
CA GLY A 223 -12.48 12.73 -13.72
C GLY A 223 -12.48 11.21 -13.59
N LYS A 224 -12.95 10.48 -14.61
CA LYS A 224 -12.85 9.00 -14.66
C LYS A 224 -11.39 8.55 -14.61
N ASP A 225 -10.52 9.18 -15.39
CA ASP A 225 -9.10 8.86 -15.42
C ASP A 225 -8.45 9.08 -14.05
N ASN A 226 -8.83 10.14 -13.33
CA ASN A 226 -8.32 10.39 -11.98
C ASN A 226 -8.84 9.38 -10.95
N ILE A 227 -10.09 8.93 -11.04
CA ILE A 227 -10.61 7.84 -10.19
C ILE A 227 -9.81 6.56 -10.46
N ALA A 228 -9.64 6.18 -11.73
CA ALA A 228 -8.86 5.00 -12.11
C ALA A 228 -7.41 5.09 -11.63
N ARG A 229 -6.79 6.26 -11.74
CA ARG A 229 -5.44 6.54 -11.22
C ARG A 229 -5.35 6.36 -9.71
N LEU A 230 -6.31 6.89 -8.95
CA LEU A 230 -6.36 6.74 -7.48
C LEU A 230 -6.61 5.28 -7.08
N ASP A 231 -7.48 4.56 -7.79
CA ASP A 231 -7.73 3.14 -7.57
C ASP A 231 -6.47 2.30 -7.82
N ARG A 232 -5.72 2.62 -8.89
CA ARG A 232 -4.42 2.00 -9.18
C ARG A 232 -3.38 2.33 -8.12
N GLU A 233 -3.31 3.58 -7.67
CA GLU A 233 -2.41 4.02 -6.59
C GLU A 233 -2.69 3.24 -5.30
N LEU A 234 -3.96 3.07 -4.91
CA LEU A 234 -4.37 2.26 -3.77
C LEU A 234 -3.95 0.79 -3.91
N MET A 235 -4.25 0.17 -5.05
CA MET A 235 -3.92 -1.25 -5.27
C MET A 235 -2.42 -1.51 -5.24
N LEU A 236 -1.62 -0.59 -5.79
CA LEU A 236 -0.15 -0.70 -5.78
C LEU A 236 0.47 -0.50 -4.39
N LEU A 237 -0.28 -0.04 -3.39
CA LEU A 237 0.16 -0.05 -1.98
C LEU A 237 0.01 -1.45 -1.34
N GLY A 238 -0.81 -2.33 -1.94
CA GLY A 238 -0.97 -3.72 -1.52
C GLY A 238 -2.40 -4.04 -1.06
N ALA A 239 -2.91 -5.19 -1.50
CA ALA A 239 -4.26 -5.65 -1.18
C ALA A 239 -4.58 -5.75 0.32
N PRO A 240 -3.69 -6.30 1.18
CA PRO A 240 -3.94 -6.39 2.61
C PRO A 240 -4.15 -5.03 3.27
N TYR A 241 -3.43 -4.00 2.81
CA TYR A 241 -3.59 -2.63 3.30
C TYR A 241 -4.93 -2.04 2.93
N VAL A 242 -5.41 -2.28 1.71
CA VAL A 242 -6.73 -1.79 1.28
C VAL A 242 -7.83 -2.46 2.09
N LEU A 243 -7.79 -3.78 2.26
CA LEU A 243 -8.76 -4.52 3.08
C LEU A 243 -8.75 -4.05 4.55
N TRP A 244 -7.57 -3.78 5.10
CA TRP A 244 -7.45 -3.19 6.43
C TRP A 244 -8.11 -1.81 6.50
N ALA A 245 -7.84 -0.93 5.54
CA ALA A 245 -8.40 0.42 5.50
C ALA A 245 -9.94 0.39 5.33
N GLU A 246 -10.48 -0.63 4.69
CA GLU A 246 -11.92 -0.91 4.59
C GLU A 246 -12.54 -1.50 5.87
N ASN A 247 -11.77 -1.57 6.98
CA ASN A 247 -12.19 -2.12 8.26
C ASN A 247 -12.57 -3.61 8.20
N LYS A 248 -11.98 -4.38 7.29
CA LYS A 248 -12.09 -5.84 7.33
C LYS A 248 -11.36 -6.36 8.59
N PRO A 249 -11.78 -7.50 9.17
CA PRO A 249 -11.19 -8.05 10.39
C PRO A 249 -9.82 -8.68 10.10
N ILE A 250 -8.82 -7.83 9.87
CA ILE A 250 -7.46 -8.23 9.50
C ILE A 250 -6.42 -7.54 10.39
N LYS A 251 -5.47 -8.32 10.90
CA LYS A 251 -4.27 -7.88 11.60
C LYS A 251 -3.09 -8.00 10.63
N LEU A 252 -2.44 -6.87 10.36
CA LEU A 252 -1.27 -6.82 9.50
C LEU A 252 0.00 -6.93 10.34
N VAL A 253 0.88 -7.86 9.94
CA VAL A 253 2.22 -8.03 10.52
C VAL A 253 3.29 -8.02 9.42
N GLY A 254 4.48 -7.52 9.73
CA GLY A 254 5.64 -7.64 8.85
C GLY A 254 6.48 -8.87 9.16
N GLY A 255 7.31 -9.26 8.20
CA GLY A 255 8.17 -10.44 8.29
C GLY A 255 9.67 -10.15 8.18
N GLU A 256 10.09 -8.89 7.98
CA GLU A 256 11.48 -8.57 7.69
C GLU A 256 12.32 -8.25 8.93
N VAL A 257 13.57 -8.71 8.91
CA VAL A 257 14.59 -8.27 9.87
C VAL A 257 15.32 -7.06 9.28
N GLU A 258 15.45 -5.99 10.08
CA GLU A 258 16.03 -4.72 9.63
C GLU A 258 17.44 -4.88 9.03
N ALA A 259 18.31 -5.65 9.69
CA ALA A 259 19.67 -5.91 9.20
C ALA A 259 19.67 -6.57 7.81
N THR A 260 18.78 -7.55 7.59
CA THR A 260 18.64 -8.24 6.30
C THR A 260 18.05 -7.32 5.24
N ARG A 261 17.09 -6.47 5.61
CA ARG A 261 16.52 -5.45 4.72
C ARG A 261 17.58 -4.46 4.23
N GLU A 262 18.40 -3.91 5.13
CA GLU A 262 19.47 -2.98 4.75
C GLU A 262 20.56 -3.66 3.91
N ALA A 263 20.94 -4.90 4.24
CA ALA A 263 21.86 -5.68 3.42
C ALA A 263 21.30 -5.94 2.01
N SER A 264 20.00 -6.28 1.91
CA SER A 264 19.32 -6.51 0.63
C SER A 264 19.30 -5.25 -0.23
N LYS A 265 19.03 -4.08 0.36
CA LYS A 265 19.06 -2.80 -0.36
C LYS A 265 20.43 -2.51 -0.98
N GLU A 266 21.51 -2.80 -0.26
CA GLU A 266 22.86 -2.60 -0.78
C GLU A 266 23.18 -3.58 -1.92
N ILE A 267 22.85 -4.86 -1.76
CA ILE A 267 23.05 -5.88 -2.80
C ILE A 267 22.29 -5.50 -4.10
N VAL A 268 21.03 -5.11 -3.99
CA VAL A 268 20.21 -4.67 -5.13
C VAL A 268 20.77 -3.41 -5.77
N ARG A 269 21.23 -2.44 -4.96
CA ARG A 269 21.88 -1.22 -5.45
C ARG A 269 23.16 -1.55 -6.24
N GLU A 270 24.00 -2.43 -5.72
CA GLU A 270 25.20 -2.91 -6.41
C GLU A 270 24.85 -3.56 -7.76
N ARG A 271 23.82 -4.41 -7.80
CA ARG A 271 23.35 -5.04 -9.05
C ARG A 271 22.93 -4.00 -10.09
N LEU A 272 22.10 -3.03 -9.69
CA LEU A 272 21.66 -1.95 -10.57
C LEU A 272 22.84 -1.14 -11.13
N TYR A 273 23.86 -0.88 -10.31
CA TYR A 273 25.07 -0.21 -10.76
C TYR A 273 25.89 -1.05 -11.75
N LEU A 274 26.01 -2.36 -11.52
CA LEU A 274 26.70 -3.27 -12.43
C LEU A 274 25.97 -3.38 -13.78
N GLU A 275 24.65 -3.51 -13.77
CA GLU A 275 23.80 -3.57 -14.96
C GLU A 275 23.86 -2.27 -15.77
N ASP A 276 23.73 -1.11 -15.12
CA ASP A 276 23.87 0.21 -15.77
C ASP A 276 25.26 0.37 -16.41
N ARG A 277 26.31 -0.09 -15.72
CA ARG A 277 27.68 -0.04 -16.27
C ARG A 277 27.85 -0.95 -17.47
N MET A 278 27.39 -2.20 -17.40
CA MET A 278 27.41 -3.14 -18.51
C MET A 278 26.64 -2.60 -19.72
N ALA A 279 25.46 -2.03 -19.50
CA ALA A 279 24.68 -1.37 -20.55
C ALA A 279 25.42 -0.16 -21.15
N SER A 280 26.13 0.62 -20.34
CA SER A 280 26.93 1.76 -20.83
C SER A 280 28.10 1.34 -21.74
N LEU A 281 28.70 0.17 -21.49
CA LEU A 281 29.79 -0.40 -22.30
C LEU A 281 29.28 -1.07 -23.57
N ALA A 282 28.09 -1.67 -23.51
CA ALA A 282 27.45 -2.31 -24.67
C ALA A 282 26.90 -1.29 -25.68
N ARG A 283 26.67 -0.05 -25.27
CA ARG A 283 26.25 1.02 -26.20
C ARG A 283 27.42 1.40 -27.09
N PRO A 284 27.28 1.35 -28.43
CA PRO A 284 28.30 1.89 -29.31
C PRO A 284 28.50 3.35 -28.94
N VAL A 285 29.74 3.70 -28.58
CA VAL A 285 30.14 5.10 -28.41
C VAL A 285 29.84 5.77 -29.74
N ARG A 286 28.74 6.55 -29.81
CA ARG A 286 28.62 7.57 -30.85
C ARG A 286 29.75 8.55 -30.57
N LYS A 287 30.92 8.27 -31.12
CA LYS A 287 31.94 9.29 -31.36
C LYS A 287 31.25 10.29 -32.26
N VAL A 288 30.81 11.41 -31.69
CA VAL A 288 30.61 12.62 -32.47
C VAL A 288 32.02 13.02 -32.90
N SER A 289 32.51 12.40 -33.97
CA SER A 289 33.71 12.87 -34.66
C SER A 289 33.30 14.17 -35.34
N LEU A 290 33.69 15.28 -34.72
CA LEU A 290 33.58 16.64 -35.26
C LEU A 290 34.60 16.86 -36.40
N SER A 291 34.71 15.87 -37.29
CA SER A 291 35.70 15.83 -38.38
C SER A 291 35.23 14.91 -39.51
N ARG A 292 34.06 15.18 -40.08
CA ARG A 292 33.80 14.87 -41.49
C ARG A 292 33.26 16.12 -42.16
N ARG A 293 34.12 16.70 -43.00
CA ARG A 293 33.80 17.72 -44.00
C ARG A 293 32.53 17.29 -44.73
N LEU A 294 31.43 18.00 -44.48
CA LEU A 294 30.30 18.00 -45.40
C LEU A 294 30.72 18.83 -46.63
N PRO A 295 30.48 18.36 -47.86
CA PRO A 295 30.64 19.20 -49.04
C PRO A 295 29.71 20.41 -48.89
N VAL A 296 30.30 21.58 -49.13
CA VAL A 296 29.61 22.87 -49.19
C VAL A 296 28.79 22.89 -50.48
N GLU A 297 27.63 22.27 -50.48
CA GLU A 297 26.60 22.42 -51.52
C GLU A 297 25.26 21.88 -50.99
N GLY A 298 24.65 22.70 -50.13
CA GLY A 298 23.39 22.38 -49.47
C GLY A 298 22.95 23.44 -48.47
N LEU A 299 23.35 24.71 -48.70
CA LEU A 299 23.04 25.87 -47.85
C LEU A 299 21.64 26.46 -48.15
N LEU A 300 20.65 25.61 -48.35
CA LEU A 300 19.24 25.98 -48.45
C LEU A 300 18.42 24.83 -47.86
N ASN A 301 18.25 24.72 -46.54
CA ASN A 301 17.20 25.47 -45.86
C ASN A 301 17.30 25.25 -44.33
N MET A 302 18.18 25.98 -43.66
CA MET A 302 18.15 26.09 -42.18
C MET A 302 16.78 26.56 -41.68
N LYS A 303 16.06 27.40 -42.44
CA LYS A 303 14.68 27.82 -42.13
C LYS A 303 13.63 26.71 -42.26
N VAL A 304 13.85 25.69 -43.10
CA VAL A 304 12.96 24.51 -43.18
C VAL A 304 13.27 23.55 -42.03
N LEU A 305 14.55 23.40 -41.66
CA LEU A 305 14.94 22.60 -40.50
C LEU A 305 14.45 23.25 -39.20
N GLU A 306 14.53 24.57 -39.05
CA GLU A 306 13.94 25.32 -37.92
C GLU A 306 12.42 25.23 -37.91
N ARG A 307 11.74 25.29 -39.06
CA ARG A 307 10.28 25.05 -39.15
C ARG A 307 9.90 23.61 -38.83
N LEU A 308 10.73 22.62 -39.16
CA LEU A 308 10.50 21.21 -38.84
C LEU A 308 10.82 20.90 -37.38
N ILE A 309 11.82 21.55 -36.77
CA ILE A 309 12.11 21.49 -35.34
C ILE A 309 11.02 22.22 -34.55
N ALA A 310 10.53 23.37 -35.03
CA ALA A 310 9.39 24.09 -34.44
C ALA A 310 8.04 23.36 -34.63
N LYS A 311 7.87 22.57 -35.71
CA LYS A 311 6.72 21.66 -35.90
C LYS A 311 6.85 20.32 -35.15
N ARG A 312 8.06 19.92 -34.73
CA ARG A 312 8.31 18.69 -33.94
C ARG A 312 8.48 18.92 -32.44
N ALA A 313 8.76 20.14 -32.01
CA ALA A 313 8.50 20.51 -30.63
C ALA A 313 6.98 20.51 -30.47
N PRO A 314 6.37 19.64 -29.64
CA PRO A 314 4.99 19.87 -29.26
C PRO A 314 4.97 21.27 -28.69
N VAL A 315 4.20 22.18 -29.30
CA VAL A 315 3.87 23.47 -28.70
C VAL A 315 3.49 23.12 -27.28
N ARG A 316 4.31 23.56 -26.31
CA ARG A 316 3.97 23.51 -24.89
C ARG A 316 2.82 24.50 -24.72
N THR A 317 1.64 24.14 -25.21
CA THR A 317 0.40 24.69 -24.68
C THR A 317 0.46 24.36 -23.21
N ALA A 318 0.50 25.37 -22.35
CA ALA A 318 0.42 25.17 -20.91
C ALA A 318 -0.70 24.16 -20.67
N LYS A 319 -0.37 22.98 -20.10
CA LYS A 319 -1.39 21.99 -19.73
C LYS A 319 -2.26 22.70 -18.71
N VAL A 320 -3.40 23.23 -19.16
CA VAL A 320 -4.42 23.77 -18.26
C VAL A 320 -4.81 22.61 -17.37
N SER A 321 -4.65 22.78 -16.06
CA SER A 321 -5.00 21.74 -15.11
C SER A 321 -6.50 21.49 -15.19
N PRO A 322 -6.98 20.23 -15.08
CA PRO A 322 -8.41 19.97 -14.97
C PRO A 322 -9.09 20.78 -13.85
N ALA A 323 -8.36 21.13 -12.78
CA ALA A 323 -8.85 22.01 -11.72
C ALA A 323 -9.09 23.46 -12.20
N ASP A 324 -8.29 23.96 -13.14
CA ASP A 324 -8.47 25.29 -13.74
C ASP A 324 -9.64 25.28 -14.74
N ASP A 325 -9.79 24.19 -15.49
CA ASP A 325 -10.95 23.98 -16.37
C ASP A 325 -12.26 23.92 -15.57
N LEU A 326 -12.27 23.25 -14.42
CA LEU A 326 -13.40 23.25 -13.48
C LEU A 326 -13.69 24.65 -12.91
N ALA A 327 -12.65 25.42 -12.56
CA ALA A 327 -12.84 26.78 -12.07
C ALA A 327 -13.45 27.71 -13.15
N ARG A 328 -13.01 27.57 -14.41
CA ARG A 328 -13.59 28.28 -15.55
C ARG A 328 -15.05 27.91 -15.77
N LEU A 329 -15.36 26.62 -15.75
CA LEU A 329 -16.72 26.13 -15.89
C LEU A 329 -17.63 26.65 -14.77
N GLY A 330 -17.14 26.64 -13.53
CA GLY A 330 -17.89 27.20 -12.39
C GLY A 330 -18.19 28.69 -12.56
N ALA A 331 -17.20 29.47 -13.00
CA ALA A 331 -17.40 30.90 -13.28
C ALA A 331 -18.40 31.13 -14.42
N GLU A 332 -18.37 30.33 -15.48
CA GLU A 332 -19.31 30.42 -16.59
C GLU A 332 -20.72 30.01 -16.18
N ALA A 333 -20.87 28.94 -15.40
CA ALA A 333 -22.14 28.50 -14.86
C ALA A 333 -22.81 29.60 -14.01
N ARG A 334 -22.04 30.36 -13.20
CA ARG A 334 -22.57 31.52 -12.46
C ARG A 334 -23.10 32.61 -13.40
N LYS A 335 -22.37 32.93 -14.47
CA LYS A 335 -22.83 33.92 -15.47
C LYS A 335 -24.12 33.49 -16.17
N ARG A 336 -24.34 32.18 -16.31
CA ARG A 336 -25.54 31.57 -16.91
C ARG A 336 -26.66 31.29 -15.90
N ASN A 337 -26.53 31.72 -14.65
CA ASN A 337 -27.49 31.48 -13.57
C ASN A 337 -27.75 29.97 -13.30
N LEU A 338 -26.68 29.15 -13.34
CA LEU A 338 -26.70 27.71 -13.06
C LEU A 338 -25.96 27.42 -11.74
N PRO A 339 -26.55 27.75 -10.56
CA PRO A 339 -25.86 27.65 -9.27
C PRO A 339 -25.48 26.21 -8.87
N ALA A 340 -26.27 25.22 -9.27
CA ALA A 340 -25.98 23.81 -9.01
C ALA A 340 -24.69 23.35 -9.73
N VAL A 341 -24.54 23.71 -11.01
CA VAL A 341 -23.34 23.41 -11.81
C VAL A 341 -22.12 24.13 -11.25
N ALA A 342 -22.27 25.41 -10.89
CA ALA A 342 -21.18 26.19 -10.31
C ALA A 342 -20.65 25.55 -9.02
N ARG A 343 -21.54 25.21 -8.09
CA ARG A 343 -21.17 24.57 -6.83
C ARG A 343 -20.53 23.20 -7.04
N ALA A 344 -21.09 22.37 -7.93
CA ALA A 344 -20.53 21.05 -8.20
C ALA A 344 -19.15 21.12 -8.87
N ALA A 345 -18.91 22.11 -9.73
CA ALA A 345 -17.60 22.35 -10.33
C ALA A 345 -16.55 22.80 -9.29
N GLU A 346 -16.94 23.64 -8.34
CA GLU A 346 -16.09 24.08 -7.22
C GLU A 346 -15.72 22.93 -6.29
N ASP A 347 -16.72 22.12 -5.88
CA ASP A 347 -16.52 20.92 -5.08
C ASP A 347 -15.52 19.96 -5.74
N LEU A 348 -15.71 19.68 -7.03
CA LEU A 348 -14.82 18.78 -7.78
C LEU A 348 -13.42 19.38 -7.96
N ALA A 349 -13.29 20.69 -8.17
CA ALA A 349 -12.00 21.36 -8.25
C ALA A 349 -11.22 21.29 -6.93
N ALA A 350 -11.92 21.45 -5.80
CA ALA A 350 -11.33 21.33 -4.47
C ALA A 350 -10.85 19.88 -4.22
N ALA A 351 -11.67 18.89 -4.54
CA ALA A 351 -11.30 17.48 -4.43
C ALA A 351 -10.11 17.10 -5.32
N TRP A 352 -9.99 17.74 -6.49
CA TRP A 352 -8.88 17.51 -7.43
C TRP A 352 -7.53 17.93 -6.88
N LYS A 353 -7.45 19.14 -6.31
CA LYS A 353 -6.20 19.71 -5.77
C LYS A 353 -5.67 18.84 -4.62
N GLY A 354 -6.56 18.28 -3.80
CA GLY A 354 -6.19 17.46 -2.65
C GLY A 354 -5.34 18.24 -1.62
N PRO A 355 -4.94 17.61 -0.51
CA PRO A 355 -3.96 18.20 0.40
C PRO A 355 -2.58 18.24 -0.26
N ASP A 356 -1.83 19.33 -0.07
CA ASP A 356 -0.45 19.50 -0.56
C ASP A 356 0.45 18.38 -0.03
N LYS A 357 0.67 17.33 -0.83
CA LYS A 357 1.64 16.28 -0.51
C LYS A 357 3.03 16.75 -0.92
N LYS A 358 3.91 16.98 0.05
CA LYS A 358 5.36 16.93 -0.17
C LYS A 358 5.73 15.49 -0.53
N SER A 359 5.68 15.14 -1.81
CA SER A 359 6.15 13.85 -2.29
C SER A 359 7.67 13.80 -2.15
N GLY A 360 8.17 13.13 -1.11
CA GLY A 360 9.55 12.69 -1.06
C GLY A 360 9.74 11.60 -2.11
N ALA A 361 10.13 11.98 -3.33
CA ALA A 361 10.52 11.00 -4.33
C ALA A 361 11.74 10.25 -3.79
N ALA A 362 11.61 8.94 -3.56
CA ALA A 362 12.76 8.09 -3.36
C ALA A 362 13.58 8.13 -4.65
N SER A 363 14.68 8.89 -4.63
CA SER A 363 15.58 9.02 -5.76
C SER A 363 16.20 7.65 -6.03
N LEU A 364 16.07 7.16 -7.27
CA LEU A 364 16.93 6.09 -7.76
C LEU A 364 18.41 6.46 -7.49
N PRO A 365 19.28 5.46 -7.28
CA PRO A 365 20.70 5.72 -7.11
C PRO A 365 21.21 6.58 -8.28
N SER A 366 21.85 7.70 -7.96
CA SER A 366 22.33 8.62 -9.00
C SER A 366 23.36 7.90 -9.87
N ARG A 367 23.14 7.91 -11.20
CA ARG A 367 24.14 7.41 -12.17
C ARG A 367 25.51 8.06 -12.01
N ALA A 368 25.56 9.28 -11.45
CA ALA A 368 26.81 9.97 -11.17
C ALA A 368 27.66 9.28 -10.10
N ASN A 369 27.04 8.49 -9.20
CA ASN A 369 27.67 7.86 -8.05
C ASN A 369 27.93 6.35 -8.25
N ASN A 370 27.84 5.84 -9.49
CA ASN A 370 28.10 4.43 -9.77
C ASN A 370 29.59 4.08 -9.51
N PRO A 371 29.92 3.24 -8.50
CA PRO A 371 31.30 2.93 -8.14
C PRO A 371 32.03 2.11 -9.21
N TYR A 372 31.30 1.48 -10.14
CA TYR A 372 31.87 0.66 -11.22
C TYR A 372 32.14 1.47 -12.50
N ARG A 373 31.89 2.79 -12.50
CA ARG A 373 32.07 3.66 -13.68
C ARG A 373 33.48 3.57 -14.28
N GLY A 374 34.51 3.39 -13.45
CA GLY A 374 35.91 3.27 -13.87
C GLY A 374 36.29 1.91 -14.48
N ILE A 375 35.46 0.88 -14.33
CA ILE A 375 35.77 -0.47 -14.82
C ILE A 375 35.34 -0.59 -16.29
N SER A 376 36.27 -0.89 -17.19
CA SER A 376 36.01 -1.13 -18.62
C SER A 376 36.06 -2.61 -19.02
N ASN A 377 36.64 -3.46 -18.16
CA ASN A 377 36.74 -4.89 -18.41
C ASN A 377 35.38 -5.58 -18.22
N VAL A 378 34.76 -5.97 -19.33
CA VAL A 378 33.45 -6.65 -19.37
C VAL A 378 33.47 -7.99 -18.62
N SER A 379 34.57 -8.75 -18.71
CA SER A 379 34.70 -10.03 -18.00
C SER A 379 34.73 -9.83 -16.48
N ALA A 380 35.45 -8.82 -16.01
CA ALA A 380 35.47 -8.46 -14.59
C ALA A 380 34.09 -8.02 -14.07
N LEU A 381 33.32 -7.27 -14.87
CA LEU A 381 31.96 -6.86 -14.52
C LEU A 381 31.00 -8.06 -14.48
N ARG A 382 31.12 -9.01 -15.42
CA ARG A 382 30.34 -10.26 -15.40
C ARG A 382 30.66 -11.13 -14.18
N ALA A 383 31.93 -11.21 -13.79
CA ALA A 383 32.32 -11.92 -12.57
C ALA A 383 31.69 -11.29 -11.32
N LYS A 384 31.68 -9.95 -11.23
CA LYS A 384 31.02 -9.21 -10.15
C LYS A 384 29.49 -9.39 -10.15
N LEU A 385 28.86 -9.41 -11.32
CA LEU A 385 27.43 -9.73 -11.45
C LEU A 385 27.14 -11.12 -10.90
N LYS A 386 27.92 -12.14 -11.30
CA LYS A 386 27.75 -13.50 -10.79
C LYS A 386 27.96 -13.61 -9.27
N GLU A 387 28.92 -12.86 -8.72
CA GLU A 387 29.11 -12.77 -7.27
C GLU A 387 27.90 -12.11 -6.59
N ASN A 388 27.37 -11.03 -7.17
CA ASN A 388 26.18 -10.34 -6.68
C ASN A 388 24.94 -11.26 -6.76
N ASP A 389 24.77 -12.03 -7.84
CA ASP A 389 23.69 -13.02 -7.97
C ASP A 389 23.75 -14.08 -6.86
N ARG A 390 24.95 -14.55 -6.49
CA ARG A 390 25.12 -15.44 -5.33
C ARG A 390 24.70 -14.77 -4.02
N LYS A 391 25.03 -13.49 -3.82
CA LYS A 391 24.61 -12.72 -2.64
C LYS A 391 23.09 -12.54 -2.61
N ILE A 392 22.47 -12.31 -3.77
CA ILE A 392 21.00 -12.25 -3.92
C ILE A 392 20.39 -13.58 -3.49
N THR A 393 20.85 -14.71 -4.03
CA THR A 393 20.32 -16.02 -3.64
C THR A 393 20.49 -16.28 -2.14
N ALA A 394 21.70 -16.13 -1.60
CA ALA A 394 21.96 -16.44 -0.19
C ALA A 394 21.24 -15.50 0.80
N THR A 395 21.18 -14.19 0.49
CA THR A 395 20.67 -13.18 1.43
C THR A 395 19.21 -12.84 1.16
N ILE A 396 18.87 -12.53 -0.09
CA ILE A 396 17.54 -12.04 -0.44
C ILE A 396 16.57 -13.21 -0.54
N ILE A 397 16.98 -14.35 -1.13
CA ILE A 397 16.08 -15.49 -1.28
C ILE A 397 16.10 -16.35 -0.02
N GLU A 398 17.23 -17.02 0.26
CA GLU A 398 17.30 -18.02 1.33
C GLU A 398 17.11 -17.42 2.73
N ARG A 399 17.92 -16.41 3.08
CA ARG A 399 17.85 -15.81 4.41
C ARG A 399 16.54 -15.08 4.68
N ARG A 400 16.01 -14.28 3.75
CA ARG A 400 14.68 -13.65 3.95
C ARG A 400 13.57 -14.68 4.03
N ASN A 401 13.61 -15.78 3.26
CA ASN A 401 12.60 -16.83 3.36
C ASN A 401 12.59 -17.45 4.76
N ARG A 402 13.77 -17.79 5.27
CA ARG A 402 13.93 -18.33 6.62
C ARG A 402 13.42 -17.38 7.70
N GLU A 403 13.89 -16.13 7.67
CA GLU A 403 13.50 -15.11 8.65
C GLU A 403 12.00 -14.78 8.58
N THR A 404 11.42 -14.74 7.36
CA THR A 404 9.97 -14.53 7.17
C THR A 404 9.18 -15.68 7.77
N ALA A 405 9.59 -16.93 7.54
CA ALA A 405 8.93 -18.10 8.11
C ALA A 405 9.03 -18.10 9.65
N ASP A 406 10.20 -17.78 10.22
CA ASP A 406 10.40 -17.64 11.68
C ASP A 406 9.48 -16.56 12.27
N ASN A 407 9.44 -15.39 11.64
CA ASN A 407 8.63 -14.27 12.10
C ASN A 407 7.13 -14.54 11.96
N LEU A 408 6.70 -15.30 10.94
CA LEU A 408 5.30 -15.69 10.78
C LEU A 408 4.87 -16.64 11.89
N VAL A 409 5.69 -17.65 12.20
CA VAL A 409 5.47 -18.57 13.30
C VAL A 409 5.36 -17.82 14.63
N ALA A 410 6.27 -16.88 14.88
CA ALA A 410 6.23 -16.04 16.08
C ALA A 410 4.93 -15.23 16.15
N ALA A 411 4.56 -14.54 15.07
CA ALA A 411 3.33 -13.74 15.01
C ALA A 411 2.07 -14.58 15.21
N MET A 412 2.00 -15.78 14.62
CA MET A 412 0.90 -16.73 14.80
C MET A 412 0.76 -17.15 16.27
N LYS A 413 1.86 -17.57 16.90
CA LYS A 413 1.88 -17.99 18.32
C LYS A 413 1.53 -16.84 19.26
N GLU A 414 2.10 -15.65 19.06
CA GLU A 414 1.82 -14.46 19.86
C GLU A 414 0.34 -14.03 19.78
N ASN A 415 -0.30 -14.24 18.63
CA ASN A 415 -1.71 -13.91 18.43
C ASN A 415 -2.68 -15.07 18.76
N GLY A 416 -2.15 -16.24 19.14
CA GLY A 416 -2.96 -17.43 19.40
C GLY A 416 -3.72 -17.92 18.16
N GLN A 417 -3.13 -17.74 16.97
CA GLN A 417 -3.71 -18.10 15.67
C GLN A 417 -2.97 -19.32 15.12
N ASN A 418 -3.71 -20.32 14.65
CA ASN A 418 -3.17 -21.49 13.96
C ASN A 418 -3.32 -21.40 12.43
N VAL A 419 -3.96 -20.34 11.91
CA VAL A 419 -4.03 -20.04 10.47
C VAL A 419 -3.65 -18.60 10.20
N ALA A 420 -2.84 -18.37 9.17
CA ALA A 420 -2.45 -17.03 8.73
C ALA A 420 -2.38 -16.92 7.21
N GLY A 421 -2.61 -15.71 6.69
CA GLY A 421 -2.27 -15.36 5.31
C GLY A 421 -0.82 -14.88 5.22
N LEU A 422 -0.16 -15.18 4.11
CA LEU A 422 1.17 -14.67 3.78
C LEU A 422 1.15 -14.15 2.35
N GLN A 423 1.44 -12.86 2.16
CA GLN A 423 1.62 -12.27 0.85
C GLN A 423 3.11 -11.98 0.62
N PHE A 424 3.73 -12.68 -0.33
CA PHE A 424 5.18 -12.62 -0.56
C PHE A 424 5.54 -12.71 -2.04
N GLY A 425 6.68 -12.16 -2.44
CA GLY A 425 7.08 -11.99 -3.83
C GLY A 425 7.11 -13.30 -4.62
N ALA A 426 6.59 -13.24 -5.84
CA ALA A 426 6.75 -14.32 -6.81
C ALA A 426 8.25 -14.53 -7.10
N GLY A 427 8.69 -15.78 -7.15
CA GLY A 427 10.09 -16.20 -7.20
C GLY A 427 10.62 -16.78 -5.87
N HIS A 428 9.96 -16.54 -4.75
CA HIS A 428 10.36 -17.07 -3.44
C HIS A 428 9.67 -18.37 -3.06
N GLU A 429 8.71 -18.85 -3.86
CA GLU A 429 7.69 -19.79 -3.40
C GLU A 429 8.26 -21.10 -2.89
N ALA A 430 9.05 -21.81 -3.71
CA ALA A 430 9.58 -23.12 -3.35
C ALA A 430 10.47 -23.08 -2.09
N GLY A 431 11.31 -22.04 -1.97
CA GLY A 431 12.18 -21.86 -0.81
C GLY A 431 11.39 -21.50 0.45
N LEU A 432 10.41 -20.62 0.34
CA LEU A 432 9.58 -20.19 1.47
C LEU A 432 8.63 -21.31 1.92
N GLU A 433 8.02 -22.05 1.00
CA GLU A 433 7.22 -23.25 1.29
C GLU A 433 8.04 -24.28 2.08
N THR A 434 9.28 -24.54 1.66
CA THR A 434 10.19 -25.45 2.37
C THR A 434 10.46 -24.97 3.80
N GLU A 435 10.75 -23.67 3.98
CA GLU A 435 11.00 -23.09 5.30
C GLU A 435 9.73 -23.08 6.19
N LEU A 436 8.54 -22.88 5.62
CA LEU A 436 7.28 -22.96 6.37
C LEU A 436 6.98 -24.40 6.82
N LEU A 437 7.13 -25.38 5.91
CA LEU A 437 6.91 -26.80 6.21
C LEU A 437 7.86 -27.31 7.31
N SER A 438 9.13 -26.89 7.28
CA SER A 438 10.14 -27.28 8.28
C SER A 438 9.86 -26.73 9.68
N ARG A 439 8.97 -25.74 9.80
CA ARG A 439 8.49 -25.19 11.07
C ARG A 439 7.17 -25.78 11.54
N GLY A 440 6.70 -26.85 10.91
CA GLY A 440 5.45 -27.53 11.27
C GLY A 440 4.21 -26.76 10.80
N LEU A 441 4.26 -26.09 9.65
CA LEU A 441 3.09 -25.46 9.04
C LEU A 441 2.67 -26.22 7.80
N ASN A 442 1.37 -26.47 7.62
CA ASN A 442 0.82 -26.77 6.31
C ASN A 442 0.83 -25.51 5.44
N VAL A 443 0.98 -25.67 4.13
CA VAL A 443 0.94 -24.54 3.19
C VAL A 443 -0.14 -24.77 2.15
N ILE A 444 -1.05 -23.81 2.01
CA ILE A 444 -2.02 -23.73 0.93
C ILE A 444 -1.61 -22.56 0.04
N THR A 445 -1.02 -22.86 -1.12
CA THR A 445 -0.59 -21.84 -2.07
C THR A 445 -1.73 -21.53 -3.04
N VAL A 446 -2.26 -20.31 -2.98
CA VAL A 446 -3.32 -19.81 -3.86
C VAL A 446 -2.70 -18.83 -4.84
N THR A 447 -2.39 -19.29 -6.04
CA THR A 447 -1.67 -18.49 -7.04
C THR A 447 -2.66 -17.64 -7.85
N PRO A 448 -2.56 -16.29 -7.80
CA PRO A 448 -3.37 -15.42 -8.66
C PRO A 448 -3.16 -15.71 -10.15
N GLU A 449 -4.20 -15.53 -10.97
CA GLU A 449 -4.16 -15.83 -12.41
C GLU A 449 -3.00 -15.13 -13.14
N THR A 450 -2.74 -13.86 -12.82
CA THR A 450 -1.63 -13.08 -13.42
C THR A 450 -0.27 -13.72 -13.12
N VAL A 451 -0.04 -14.18 -11.88
CA VAL A 451 1.21 -14.85 -11.48
C VAL A 451 1.33 -16.20 -12.18
N SER A 452 0.24 -16.98 -12.22
CA SER A 452 0.20 -18.28 -12.89
C SER A 452 0.54 -18.17 -14.38
N LYS A 453 -0.01 -17.18 -15.09
CA LYS A 453 0.30 -16.92 -16.49
C LYS A 453 1.75 -16.47 -16.69
N GLY A 454 2.29 -15.65 -15.80
CA GLY A 454 3.69 -15.23 -15.84
C GLY A 454 4.65 -16.40 -15.70
N LYS A 455 4.35 -17.36 -14.80
CA LYS A 455 5.11 -18.61 -14.64
C LYS A 455 5.15 -19.44 -15.91
N LEU A 456 4.00 -19.65 -16.55
CA LEU A 456 3.92 -20.43 -17.80
C LEU A 456 4.72 -19.82 -18.95
N ARG A 457 4.96 -18.49 -18.91
CA ARG A 457 5.74 -17.78 -19.92
C ARG A 457 7.23 -17.65 -19.57
N GLY A 458 7.66 -18.14 -18.39
CA GLY A 458 9.02 -17.97 -17.91
C GLY A 458 9.38 -16.52 -17.57
N GLU A 459 8.40 -15.69 -17.24
CA GLU A 459 8.57 -14.26 -16.98
C GLU A 459 8.83 -13.94 -15.48
N LEU A 460 9.40 -14.89 -14.74
CA LEU A 460 9.83 -14.71 -13.35
C LEU A 460 11.30 -14.26 -13.33
N ASP A 461 11.54 -12.96 -13.49
CA ASP A 461 12.86 -12.35 -13.31
C ASP A 461 12.80 -11.14 -12.37
#